data_AF-A0A395NBH1-F1
#
_entry.id   AF-A0A395NBH1-F1
#
_cell.length_a   1.000
_cell.length_b   1.000
_cell.length_c   1.000
_cell.angle_alpha   90.00
_cell.angle_beta   90.00
_cell.angle_gamma   90.00
#
_symmetry.space_group_name_H-M   'P 1'
#
loop_
_entity.id
_entity.type
_entity.pdbx_description
1 polymer ?
#
loop_
_entity_poly.entity_id
_entity_poly.type
_entity_poly.pdbx_seq_one_letter_code
_entity_poly.pdbx_strand_id
1 'polypeptide(L)'
;MNAEWDRPISYSFEIEFLVAQKRPGVRYVVVVGTTEVPLDLQPWACPAEEPDPYNAILSRCKDVLVRKCQSVAICKDPSAREASVELFFPPFSTSTRGSWRVEPSTTTYAKRCSPPDHEWYGVRVCSPLYPEPELYDENSIVQSIVSTLRASLLMHVNSTCRFNVRVKPLHTAISLLSAKKMTTLVWIFEKELLRRVAPNTCGQPYSHVKLLDTSSRIARTIWHDCGEASRPEDPLRTAIMERHLPKLDDKDLDARLQFVWQTRSLEELATALRTQKGGPAAFSIEYPGNPVEGPTFEFRYALWHPYGEADVSNFWIELCLKLLRSTIRNVGNYKGHLEYVLRLISQFSANRTAASERWKDLLVTLRFNTERILLWDNVIEQYQHGRHLAPGQIDKQGFLGA
;
A
#
# COMPACT_ATOMS: atom_id res chain seq x y z
N MET A 1 24.15 -11.53 20.17
CA MET A 1 23.58 -10.78 19.02
C MET A 1 22.56 -11.68 18.33
N ASN A 2 21.30 -11.26 18.29
CA ASN A 2 20.19 -12.11 17.82
C ASN A 2 20.08 -12.09 16.30
N ALA A 3 20.57 -13.15 15.64
CA ALA A 3 20.52 -13.39 14.19
C ALA A 3 19.10 -13.31 13.55
N GLU A 4 18.05 -13.23 14.37
CA GLU A 4 16.66 -13.07 13.90
C GLU A 4 16.33 -11.66 13.40
N TRP A 5 17.06 -10.63 13.86
CA TRP A 5 16.88 -9.24 13.41
C TRP A 5 17.61 -8.92 12.11
N ASP A 6 18.40 -9.84 11.57
CA ASP A 6 19.19 -9.60 10.36
C ASP A 6 18.58 -10.25 9.12
N ARG A 7 17.42 -10.92 9.23
CA ARG A 7 16.77 -11.49 8.05
C ARG A 7 16.38 -10.36 7.09
N PRO A 8 16.94 -10.33 5.87
CA PRO A 8 16.66 -9.25 4.95
C PRO A 8 15.21 -9.36 4.48
N ILE A 9 14.53 -8.23 4.52
CA ILE A 9 13.20 -8.05 3.95
C ILE A 9 13.29 -7.05 2.80
N SER A 10 12.35 -7.19 1.89
CA SER A 10 12.25 -6.35 0.70
C SER A 10 10.84 -5.81 0.56
N TYR A 11 10.76 -4.70 -0.14
CA TYR A 11 9.52 -4.06 -0.48
C TYR A 11 9.47 -3.72 -1.96
N SER A 12 8.28 -3.65 -2.50
CA SER A 12 7.99 -2.89 -3.72
C SER A 12 6.76 -2.04 -3.47
N PHE A 13 6.57 -1.04 -4.30
CA PHE A 13 5.42 -0.15 -4.20
C PHE A 13 4.81 0.08 -5.57
N GLU A 14 3.56 0.50 -5.54
CA GLU A 14 2.77 0.79 -6.71
C GLU A 14 2.11 2.14 -6.50
N ILE A 15 2.22 2.98 -7.53
CA ILE A 15 1.68 4.33 -7.53
C ILE A 15 0.66 4.41 -8.66
N GLU A 16 -0.55 4.85 -8.35
CA GLU A 16 -1.56 5.18 -9.36
C GLU A 16 -1.89 6.66 -9.35
N PHE A 17 -1.84 7.30 -10.53
CA PHE A 17 -2.07 8.73 -10.71
C PHE A 17 -2.66 9.04 -12.09
N LEU A 18 -3.05 10.30 -12.30
CA LEU A 18 -3.57 10.76 -13.58
C LEU A 18 -2.53 11.59 -14.33
N VAL A 19 -2.41 11.36 -15.63
CA VAL A 19 -1.58 12.15 -16.56
C VAL A 19 -2.48 12.88 -17.55
N ALA A 20 -2.14 14.14 -17.83
CA ALA A 20 -2.92 15.00 -18.68
C ALA A 20 -2.73 14.71 -20.19
N GLN A 21 -3.82 14.84 -20.94
CA GLN A 21 -3.84 15.11 -22.37
C GLN A 21 -4.46 16.49 -22.62
N LYS A 22 -3.86 17.24 -23.54
CA LYS A 22 -4.37 18.53 -23.99
C LYS A 22 -5.67 18.32 -24.80
N ARG A 23 -6.56 19.31 -24.73
CA ARG A 23 -7.81 19.38 -25.47
C ARG A 23 -7.65 20.27 -26.70
N PRO A 24 -8.25 19.90 -27.84
CA PRO A 24 -8.28 20.76 -29.02
C PRO A 24 -8.93 22.11 -28.72
N GLY A 25 -8.35 23.20 -29.23
CA GLY A 25 -8.91 24.55 -29.11
C GLY A 25 -8.73 25.24 -27.75
N VAL A 26 -8.12 24.58 -26.76
CA VAL A 26 -7.76 25.20 -25.49
C VAL A 26 -6.37 25.84 -25.59
N ARG A 27 -6.26 27.11 -25.19
CA ARG A 27 -4.98 27.81 -25.17
C ARG A 27 -4.32 27.64 -23.81
N TYR A 28 -3.25 26.86 -23.78
CA TYR A 28 -2.43 26.65 -22.58
C TYR A 28 -1.42 27.78 -22.46
N VAL A 29 -1.67 28.72 -21.55
CA VAL A 29 -0.73 29.80 -21.20
C VAL A 29 -0.31 29.57 -19.75
N VAL A 30 0.98 29.45 -19.49
CA VAL A 30 1.50 29.35 -18.12
C VAL A 30 2.06 30.70 -17.72
N VAL A 31 1.36 31.34 -16.79
CA VAL A 31 1.75 32.60 -16.18
C VAL A 31 2.30 32.29 -14.80
N VAL A 32 3.60 32.48 -14.58
CA VAL A 32 4.21 32.44 -13.25
C VAL A 32 4.46 33.88 -12.82
N GLY A 33 3.62 34.37 -11.90
CA GLY A 33 3.61 35.79 -11.50
C GLY A 33 3.09 36.68 -12.63
N THR A 34 3.96 37.50 -13.21
CA THR A 34 3.65 38.38 -14.37
C THR A 34 4.38 37.96 -15.65
N THR A 35 5.08 36.82 -15.63
CA THR A 35 5.98 36.41 -16.71
C THR A 35 5.48 35.13 -17.35
N GLU A 36 5.38 35.13 -18.68
CA GLU A 36 5.14 33.92 -19.46
C GLU A 36 6.39 33.05 -19.41
N VAL A 37 6.24 31.82 -18.92
CA VAL A 37 7.35 30.86 -18.86
C VAL A 37 7.41 30.10 -20.18
N PRO A 38 8.59 29.89 -20.78
CA PRO A 38 8.76 29.06 -21.96
C PRO A 38 8.09 27.69 -21.81
N LEU A 39 7.38 27.24 -22.85
CA LEU A 39 6.69 25.94 -22.91
C LEU A 39 7.62 24.76 -22.58
N ASP A 40 8.91 24.89 -22.86
CA ASP A 40 9.93 23.84 -22.64
C ASP A 40 10.24 23.56 -21.17
N LEU A 41 9.83 24.45 -20.26
CA LEU A 41 10.00 24.29 -18.81
C LEU A 41 8.76 23.66 -18.13
N GLN A 42 7.70 23.37 -18.90
CA GLN A 42 6.47 22.80 -18.35
C GLN A 42 6.55 21.28 -18.22
N PRO A 43 5.90 20.70 -17.19
CA PRO A 43 5.66 19.27 -17.16
C PRO A 43 4.93 18.82 -18.42
N TRP A 44 5.36 17.69 -18.98
CA TRP A 44 4.83 17.20 -20.24
C TRP A 44 3.38 16.76 -20.10
N ALA A 45 2.54 17.16 -21.05
CA ALA A 45 1.18 16.64 -21.24
C ALA A 45 1.07 16.04 -22.64
N CYS A 46 0.27 14.99 -22.78
CA CYS A 46 0.02 14.34 -24.06
C CYS A 46 -0.61 15.34 -25.06
N PRO A 47 -0.13 15.42 -26.31
CA PRO A 47 -0.72 16.29 -27.34
C PRO A 47 -2.19 15.98 -27.61
N ALA A 48 -2.94 17.00 -28.05
CA ALA A 48 -4.37 16.86 -28.33
C ALA A 48 -4.63 15.99 -29.57
N GLU A 49 -3.68 15.97 -30.50
CA GLU A 49 -3.75 15.28 -31.78
C GLU A 49 -3.26 13.82 -31.70
N GLU A 50 -2.81 13.37 -30.52
CA GLU A 50 -2.28 12.01 -30.34
C GLU A 50 -3.38 10.96 -30.55
N PRO A 51 -3.26 10.05 -31.53
CA PRO A 51 -4.28 9.06 -31.84
C PRO A 51 -4.44 8.00 -30.75
N ASP A 52 -3.37 7.68 -30.03
CA ASP A 52 -3.38 6.73 -28.91
C ASP A 52 -2.74 7.36 -27.65
N PRO A 53 -3.52 8.15 -26.90
CA PRO A 53 -3.02 8.87 -25.74
C PRO A 53 -2.45 7.95 -24.66
N TYR A 54 -3.06 6.78 -24.45
CA TYR A 54 -2.57 5.81 -23.46
C TYR A 54 -1.18 5.31 -23.82
N ASN A 55 -0.94 4.84 -25.05
CA ASN A 55 0.39 4.36 -25.43
C ASN A 55 1.46 5.48 -25.39
N ALA A 56 1.11 6.71 -25.79
CA ALA A 56 2.01 7.84 -25.70
C ALA A 56 2.38 8.18 -24.24
N ILE A 57 1.38 8.20 -23.35
CA ILE A 57 1.57 8.47 -21.91
C ILE A 57 2.43 7.38 -21.26
N LEU A 58 2.13 6.09 -21.50
CA LEU A 58 2.93 4.99 -20.95
C LEU A 58 4.38 5.02 -21.45
N SER A 59 4.58 5.33 -22.74
CA SER A 59 5.91 5.50 -23.33
C SER A 59 6.66 6.66 -22.69
N ARG A 60 5.97 7.79 -22.44
CA ARG A 60 6.59 8.92 -21.76
C ARG A 60 6.97 8.60 -20.32
N CYS A 61 6.10 7.94 -19.56
CA CYS A 61 6.42 7.47 -18.21
C CYS A 61 7.65 6.55 -18.22
N LYS A 62 7.76 5.64 -19.19
CA LYS A 62 8.96 4.83 -19.40
C LYS A 62 10.19 5.68 -19.66
N ASP A 63 10.14 6.65 -20.58
CA ASP A 63 11.29 7.52 -20.90
C ASP A 63 11.79 8.29 -19.68
N VAL A 64 10.86 8.80 -18.86
CA VAL A 64 11.18 9.51 -17.62
C VAL A 64 11.96 8.62 -16.65
N LEU A 65 11.53 7.37 -16.47
CA LEU A 65 12.20 6.39 -15.61
C LEU A 65 13.55 5.91 -16.19
N VAL A 66 13.62 5.69 -17.52
CA VAL A 66 14.86 5.27 -18.20
C VAL A 66 15.94 6.35 -18.11
N ARG A 67 15.59 7.64 -18.16
CA ARG A 67 16.54 8.75 -17.93
C ARG A 67 17.15 8.74 -16.52
N LYS A 68 16.52 8.05 -15.57
CA LYS A 68 17.06 7.77 -14.23
C LYS A 68 17.75 6.42 -14.13
N CYS A 69 18.21 5.89 -15.26
CA CYS A 69 18.92 4.61 -15.39
C CYS A 69 18.11 3.42 -14.85
N GLN A 70 16.78 3.47 -14.94
CA GLN A 70 15.91 2.36 -14.54
C GLN A 70 15.57 1.47 -15.74
N SER A 71 15.49 0.16 -15.50
CA SER A 71 14.91 -0.79 -16.46
C SER A 71 13.39 -0.74 -16.36
N VAL A 72 12.68 -0.66 -17.49
CA VAL A 72 11.22 -0.45 -17.51
C VAL A 72 10.55 -1.28 -18.60
N ALA A 73 9.50 -2.01 -18.22
CA ALA A 73 8.58 -2.71 -19.11
C ALA A 73 7.22 -2.00 -19.16
N ILE A 74 6.60 -1.95 -20.35
CA ILE A 74 5.23 -1.47 -20.52
C ILE A 74 4.32 -2.69 -20.58
N CYS A 75 3.31 -2.74 -19.70
CA CYS A 75 2.27 -3.77 -19.72
C CYS A 75 0.99 -3.13 -20.24
N LYS A 76 0.58 -3.52 -21.47
CA LYS A 76 -0.59 -2.92 -22.15
C LYS A 76 -1.91 -3.52 -21.67
N ASP A 77 -1.91 -4.79 -21.30
CA ASP A 77 -3.06 -5.46 -20.71
C ASP A 77 -2.72 -5.96 -19.29
N PRO A 78 -3.16 -5.26 -18.24
CA PRO A 78 -2.93 -5.68 -16.86
C PRO A 78 -3.77 -6.91 -16.47
N SER A 79 -4.77 -7.28 -17.28
CA SER A 79 -5.66 -8.44 -17.07
C SER A 79 -5.16 -9.70 -17.77
N ALA A 80 -4.37 -9.53 -18.84
CA ALA A 80 -3.66 -10.63 -19.47
C ALA A 80 -2.70 -11.25 -18.44
N ARG A 81 -3.01 -12.46 -18.00
CA ARG A 81 -2.02 -13.36 -17.41
C ARG A 81 -1.05 -13.83 -18.50
N GLU A 82 -0.40 -12.91 -19.20
CA GLU A 82 0.71 -13.25 -20.10
C GLU A 82 1.98 -13.24 -19.24
N ALA A 83 2.50 -14.41 -18.87
CA ALA A 83 3.32 -15.26 -19.73
C ALA A 83 4.55 -14.49 -20.22
N SER A 84 5.73 -14.95 -19.80
CA SER A 84 7.06 -14.51 -20.23
C SER A 84 7.54 -13.12 -19.77
N VAL A 85 8.05 -13.06 -18.53
CA VAL A 85 9.44 -12.59 -18.39
C VAL A 85 10.32 -13.83 -18.50
N GLU A 86 10.38 -14.40 -19.71
CA GLU A 86 11.45 -15.31 -20.06
C GLU A 86 12.57 -14.49 -20.69
N LEU A 87 13.80 -14.85 -20.29
CA LEU A 87 15.08 -14.47 -20.88
C LEU A 87 15.66 -13.13 -20.41
N PHE A 88 16.34 -13.16 -19.26
CA PHE A 88 17.82 -13.29 -19.19
C PHE A 88 18.29 -13.04 -17.76
N PHE A 89 18.33 -14.06 -16.90
CA PHE A 89 19.16 -13.96 -15.69
C PHE A 89 19.87 -15.30 -15.42
N PRO A 90 21.21 -15.35 -15.48
CA PRO A 90 21.96 -16.48 -14.95
C PRO A 90 21.80 -16.52 -13.42
N PRO A 91 21.84 -17.72 -12.80
CA PRO A 91 21.46 -17.92 -11.40
C PRO A 91 22.37 -17.29 -10.33
N PHE A 92 23.34 -16.44 -10.68
CA PHE A 92 24.35 -15.93 -9.74
C PHE A 92 24.79 -14.47 -9.95
N SER A 93 23.96 -13.60 -10.53
CA SER A 93 24.24 -12.15 -10.49
C SER A 93 23.59 -11.52 -9.25
N THR A 94 24.42 -10.90 -8.42
CA THR A 94 24.06 -10.05 -7.28
C THR A 94 23.40 -8.72 -7.70
N SER A 95 23.02 -8.59 -8.98
CA SER A 95 22.44 -7.40 -9.62
C SER A 95 21.03 -7.63 -10.17
N THR A 96 20.25 -8.50 -9.53
CA THR A 96 18.85 -8.81 -9.86
C THR A 96 17.87 -7.72 -9.37
N ARG A 97 18.07 -6.47 -9.80
CA ARG A 97 17.01 -5.46 -9.68
C ARG A 97 16.02 -5.71 -10.81
N GLY A 98 14.80 -6.16 -10.49
CA GLY A 98 13.73 -6.33 -11.47
C GLY A 98 13.45 -5.04 -12.27
N SER A 99 12.64 -5.14 -13.31
CA SER A 99 12.21 -3.95 -14.07
C SER A 99 11.02 -3.27 -13.40
N TRP A 100 10.97 -1.94 -13.52
CA TRP A 100 9.74 -1.18 -13.30
C TRP A 100 8.69 -1.61 -14.31
N ARG A 101 7.43 -1.56 -13.92
CA ARG A 101 6.31 -1.79 -14.83
C ARG A 101 5.42 -0.56 -14.90
N VAL A 102 5.03 -0.20 -16.12
CA VAL A 102 4.14 0.92 -16.39
C VAL A 102 2.94 0.38 -17.16
N GLU A 103 1.74 0.60 -16.63
CA GLU A 103 0.50 0.04 -17.17
C GLU A 103 -0.69 1.02 -17.02
N PRO A 104 -1.75 0.88 -17.83
CA PRO A 104 -3.00 1.60 -17.60
C PRO A 104 -3.57 1.25 -16.22
N SER A 105 -4.03 2.25 -15.46
CA SER A 105 -4.78 1.98 -14.24
C SER A 105 -6.26 1.74 -14.57
N THR A 106 -6.79 0.61 -14.11
CA THR A 106 -8.23 0.30 -14.19
C THR A 106 -9.04 0.89 -13.03
N THR A 107 -8.35 1.47 -12.06
CA THR A 107 -8.93 1.88 -10.77
C THR A 107 -8.84 3.38 -10.51
N THR A 108 -7.92 4.05 -11.20
CA THR A 108 -7.71 5.50 -11.13
C THR A 108 -8.31 6.16 -12.36
N TYR A 109 -9.22 7.11 -12.15
CA TYR A 109 -9.95 7.78 -13.23
C TYR A 109 -10.29 9.23 -12.87
N ALA A 110 -10.48 10.03 -13.91
CA ALA A 110 -10.88 11.43 -13.78
C ALA A 110 -12.25 11.56 -13.12
N LYS A 111 -12.38 12.45 -12.13
CA LYS A 111 -13.68 12.79 -11.54
C LYS A 111 -14.27 13.99 -12.28
N ARG A 112 -15.59 14.21 -12.13
CA ARG A 112 -16.29 15.36 -12.73
C ARG A 112 -15.67 16.71 -12.31
N CYS A 113 -15.03 16.76 -11.15
CA CYS A 113 -14.40 17.97 -10.61
C CYS A 113 -12.91 18.10 -10.96
N SER A 114 -12.31 17.12 -11.66
CA SER A 114 -10.93 17.20 -12.12
C SER A 114 -10.76 18.39 -13.09
N PRO A 115 -9.56 18.97 -13.20
CA PRO A 115 -9.35 20.18 -14.00
C PRO A 115 -9.85 20.02 -15.44
N PRO A 116 -10.77 20.89 -15.91
CA PRO A 116 -11.54 20.66 -17.14
C PRO A 116 -10.75 20.94 -18.43
N ASP A 117 -9.63 21.64 -18.30
CA ASP A 117 -8.78 22.04 -19.44
C ASP A 117 -8.02 20.86 -20.05
N HIS A 118 -8.01 19.71 -19.38
CA HIS A 118 -7.32 18.51 -19.82
C HIS A 118 -8.23 17.28 -19.74
N GLU A 119 -7.90 16.29 -20.54
CA GLU A 119 -8.36 14.92 -20.33
C GLU A 119 -7.35 14.18 -19.47
N TRP A 120 -7.83 13.31 -18.57
CA TRP A 120 -6.99 12.71 -17.53
C TRP A 120 -7.00 11.20 -17.63
N TYR A 121 -5.82 10.62 -17.79
CA TYR A 121 -5.60 9.20 -18.05
C TYR A 121 -4.95 8.53 -16.86
N GLY A 122 -5.56 7.45 -16.36
CA GLY A 122 -5.08 6.70 -15.20
C GLY A 122 -3.86 5.86 -15.57
N VAL A 123 -2.75 6.06 -14.85
CA VAL A 123 -1.51 5.31 -15.02
C VAL A 123 -1.15 4.64 -13.71
N ARG A 124 -0.64 3.42 -13.79
CA ARG A 124 -0.04 2.70 -12.67
C ARG A 124 1.43 2.45 -12.96
N VAL A 125 2.25 2.74 -11.96
CA VAL A 125 3.70 2.50 -11.98
C VAL A 125 4.05 1.58 -10.82
N CYS A 126 4.61 0.42 -11.13
CA CYS A 126 5.02 -0.60 -10.17
C CYS A 126 6.54 -0.66 -10.08
N SER A 127 7.06 -0.53 -8.88
CA SER A 127 8.49 -0.63 -8.61
C SER A 127 8.97 -2.09 -8.63
N PRO A 128 10.25 -2.34 -8.93
CA PRO A 128 10.86 -3.63 -8.61
C PRO A 128 11.01 -3.78 -7.09
N LEU A 129 11.48 -4.95 -6.66
CA LEU A 129 11.79 -5.21 -5.25
C LEU A 129 13.09 -4.51 -4.84
N TYR A 130 13.01 -3.74 -3.76
CA TYR A 130 14.11 -3.06 -3.10
C TYR A 130 14.37 -3.66 -1.72
N PRO A 131 15.64 -3.72 -1.26
CA PRO A 131 15.96 -4.13 0.10
C PRO A 131 15.61 -3.01 1.09
N GLU A 132 15.23 -3.37 2.32
CA GLU A 132 14.86 -2.41 3.38
C GLU A 132 15.82 -1.22 3.59
N PRO A 133 17.16 -1.37 3.58
CA PRO A 133 18.08 -0.25 3.81
C PRO A 133 17.90 0.93 2.84
N GLU A 134 17.48 0.64 1.61
CA GLU A 134 17.30 1.64 0.56
C GLU A 134 16.22 2.68 0.92
N LEU A 135 15.24 2.31 1.75
CA LEU A 135 14.21 3.23 2.23
C LEU A 135 14.77 4.37 3.10
N TYR A 136 15.90 4.13 3.79
CA TYR A 136 16.47 5.07 4.74
C TYR A 136 17.55 5.96 4.13
N ASP A 137 17.83 5.82 2.83
CA ASP A 137 18.72 6.71 2.11
C ASP A 137 18.09 8.11 2.02
N GLU A 138 18.90 9.17 2.15
CA GLU A 138 18.44 10.57 2.09
C GLU A 138 17.69 10.91 0.79
N ASN A 139 17.97 10.15 -0.27
CA ASN A 139 17.28 10.21 -1.55
C ASN A 139 16.66 8.84 -1.90
N SER A 140 15.82 8.31 -0.99
CA SER A 140 15.08 7.07 -1.20
C SER A 140 14.47 7.00 -2.60
N ILE A 141 14.48 5.82 -3.22
CA ILE A 141 14.07 5.61 -4.62
C ILE A 141 12.64 6.07 -4.85
N VAL A 142 11.76 5.85 -3.86
CA VAL A 142 10.37 6.30 -3.96
C VAL A 142 10.28 7.81 -4.04
N GLN A 143 10.98 8.57 -3.18
CA GLN A 143 10.98 10.03 -3.25
C GLN A 143 11.63 10.54 -4.54
N SER A 144 12.74 9.92 -4.96
CA SER A 144 13.46 10.27 -6.19
C SER A 144 12.57 10.08 -7.42
N ILE A 145 11.88 8.95 -7.52
CA ILE A 145 11.01 8.61 -8.66
C ILE A 145 9.75 9.47 -8.65
N VAL A 146 9.11 9.65 -7.49
CA VAL A 146 7.94 10.54 -7.35
C VAL A 146 8.30 11.96 -7.78
N SER A 147 9.41 12.50 -7.26
CA SER A 147 9.90 13.84 -7.64
C SER A 147 10.18 13.95 -9.13
N THR A 148 10.78 12.92 -9.71
CA THR A 148 11.09 12.88 -11.15
C THR A 148 9.83 12.86 -12.01
N LEU A 149 8.84 12.04 -11.66
CA LEU A 149 7.56 11.96 -12.36
C LEU A 149 6.84 13.31 -12.32
N ARG A 150 6.76 13.92 -11.13
CA ARG A 150 6.15 15.25 -10.94
C ARG A 150 6.80 16.35 -11.76
N ALA A 151 8.14 16.36 -11.81
CA ALA A 151 8.87 17.37 -12.57
C ALA A 151 8.74 17.17 -14.08
N SER A 152 8.45 15.95 -14.53
CA SER A 152 8.47 15.59 -15.95
C SER A 152 7.10 15.50 -16.60
N LEU A 153 6.04 15.26 -15.81
CA LEU A 153 4.69 14.96 -16.29
C LEU A 153 3.67 15.89 -15.63
N LEU A 154 2.69 16.35 -16.41
CA LEU A 154 1.55 17.08 -15.88
C LEU A 154 0.61 16.07 -15.17
N MET A 155 0.76 15.99 -13.85
CA MET A 155 0.08 15.01 -13.01
C MET A 155 -1.11 15.62 -12.27
N HIS A 156 -2.14 14.81 -12.04
CA HIS A 156 -3.21 15.09 -11.10
C HIS A 156 -3.44 13.88 -10.20
N VAL A 157 -3.82 14.13 -8.96
CA VAL A 157 -4.10 13.13 -7.95
C VAL A 157 -5.44 13.46 -7.33
N ASN A 158 -6.29 12.46 -7.23
CA ASN A 158 -7.63 12.59 -6.70
C ASN A 158 -7.98 11.40 -5.78
N SER A 159 -9.22 11.33 -5.31
CA SER A 159 -9.74 10.28 -4.43
C SER A 159 -9.67 8.85 -4.99
N THR A 160 -9.35 8.66 -6.28
CA THR A 160 -9.24 7.34 -6.93
C THR A 160 -7.80 6.84 -7.02
N CYS A 161 -6.82 7.74 -6.95
CA CYS A 161 -5.39 7.45 -6.95
C CYS A 161 -4.97 6.65 -5.73
N ARG A 162 -3.89 5.86 -5.82
CA ARG A 162 -3.52 4.88 -4.78
C ARG A 162 -2.03 4.76 -4.61
N PHE A 163 -1.65 4.29 -3.42
CA PHE A 163 -0.29 3.85 -3.14
C PHE A 163 -0.30 2.54 -2.37
N ASN A 164 0.02 1.48 -3.10
CA ASN A 164 0.02 0.13 -2.55
C ASN A 164 1.47 -0.29 -2.25
N VAL A 165 1.68 -0.98 -1.15
CA VAL A 165 3.01 -1.48 -0.75
C VAL A 165 2.96 -2.98 -0.66
N ARG A 166 3.95 -3.64 -1.26
CA ARG A 166 4.16 -5.07 -1.18
C ARG A 166 5.42 -5.34 -0.38
N VAL A 167 5.36 -6.27 0.56
CA VAL A 167 6.52 -6.67 1.37
C VAL A 167 6.69 -8.18 1.38
N LYS A 168 7.93 -8.63 1.40
CA LYS A 168 8.28 -10.06 1.55
C LYS A 168 9.67 -10.23 2.16
N PRO A 169 9.98 -11.38 2.76
CA PRO A 169 11.37 -11.74 3.07
C PRO A 169 12.19 -11.91 1.77
N LEU A 170 13.42 -11.42 1.73
CA LEU A 170 14.24 -11.37 0.51
C LEU A 170 14.68 -12.76 0.02
N HIS A 171 15.03 -13.67 0.93
CA HIS A 171 15.62 -14.98 0.59
C HIS A 171 14.76 -16.18 1.03
N THR A 172 13.56 -15.95 1.54
CA THR A 172 12.69 -17.03 2.02
C THR A 172 11.28 -16.86 1.52
N ALA A 173 10.70 -17.91 0.96
CA ALA A 173 9.29 -17.92 0.61
C ALA A 173 8.42 -17.62 1.83
N ILE A 174 7.28 -16.94 1.62
CA ILE A 174 6.31 -16.73 2.69
C ILE A 174 5.72 -18.07 3.09
N SER A 175 6.06 -18.53 4.29
CA SER A 175 5.44 -19.72 4.88
C SER A 175 4.01 -19.41 5.33
N LEU A 176 3.17 -20.45 5.42
CA LEU A 176 1.84 -20.34 6.02
C LEU A 176 1.90 -19.77 7.45
N LEU A 177 2.92 -20.13 8.23
CA LEU A 177 3.10 -19.60 9.59
C LEU A 177 3.37 -18.09 9.57
N SER A 178 4.25 -17.62 8.68
CA SER A 178 4.52 -16.19 8.49
C SER A 178 3.26 -15.44 8.07
N ALA A 179 2.48 -16.04 7.17
CA ALA A 179 1.21 -15.46 6.73
C ALA A 179 0.17 -15.39 7.85
N LYS A 180 -0.01 -16.44 8.65
CA LYS A 180 -0.87 -16.44 9.84
C LYS A 180 -0.47 -15.36 10.84
N LYS A 181 0.83 -15.22 11.10
CA LYS A 181 1.37 -14.15 11.96
C LYS A 181 1.09 -12.76 11.39
N MET A 182 1.34 -12.55 10.09
CA MET A 182 1.11 -11.27 9.44
C MET A 182 -0.36 -10.87 9.47
N THR A 183 -1.25 -11.79 9.07
CA THR A 183 -2.70 -11.60 9.14
C THR A 183 -3.16 -11.26 10.55
N THR A 184 -2.63 -11.95 11.57
CA THR A 184 -2.95 -11.68 12.98
C THR A 184 -2.57 -10.26 13.39
N LEU A 185 -1.36 -9.81 13.05
CA LEU A 185 -0.93 -8.44 13.33
C LEU A 185 -1.82 -7.44 12.61
N VAL A 186 -2.03 -7.61 11.30
CA VAL A 186 -2.89 -6.72 10.53
C VAL A 186 -4.27 -6.60 11.15
N TRP A 187 -4.88 -7.72 11.54
CA TRP A 187 -6.21 -7.73 12.17
C TRP A 187 -6.25 -6.94 13.49
N ILE A 188 -5.24 -7.12 14.35
CA ILE A 188 -5.15 -6.44 15.65
C ILE A 188 -4.91 -4.93 15.46
N PHE A 189 -4.05 -4.56 14.51
CA PHE A 189 -3.71 -3.17 14.24
C PHE A 189 -4.74 -2.45 13.36
N GLU A 190 -5.64 -3.16 12.68
CA GLU A 190 -6.48 -2.55 11.64
C GLU A 190 -7.38 -1.45 12.18
N LYS A 191 -8.11 -1.72 13.26
CA LYS A 191 -9.11 -0.79 13.81
C LYS A 191 -8.49 0.49 14.35
N GLU A 192 -7.43 0.35 15.16
CA GLU A 192 -6.87 1.47 15.94
C GLU A 192 -5.66 2.13 15.25
N LEU A 193 -5.01 1.47 14.27
CA LEU A 193 -3.87 2.02 13.52
C LEU A 193 -4.14 2.10 12.01
N LEU A 194 -4.30 0.97 11.32
CA LEU A 194 -4.30 0.96 9.84
C LEU A 194 -5.48 1.74 9.26
N ARG A 195 -6.64 1.72 9.91
CA ARG A 195 -7.82 2.51 9.50
C ARG A 195 -7.62 4.02 9.68
N ARG A 196 -6.75 4.43 10.60
CA ARG A 196 -6.48 5.85 10.91
C ARG A 196 -5.47 6.45 9.93
N VAL A 197 -4.46 5.68 9.57
CA VAL A 197 -3.49 6.02 8.51
C VAL A 197 -4.06 5.73 7.11
N ALA A 198 -5.13 4.93 7.03
CA ALA A 198 -5.99 4.89 5.88
C ALA A 198 -6.80 6.20 5.80
N PRO A 199 -7.00 6.73 4.59
CA PRO A 199 -7.86 7.86 4.39
C PRO A 199 -9.28 7.35 4.57
N ASN A 200 -9.89 7.73 5.68
CA ASN A 200 -11.31 7.62 5.92
C ASN A 200 -11.68 8.94 6.60
N THR A 201 -12.38 9.81 5.90
CA THR A 201 -12.93 11.02 6.51
C THR A 201 -14.05 10.60 7.45
N CYS A 202 -13.90 10.88 8.74
CA CYS A 202 -15.02 10.95 9.69
C CYS A 202 -16.02 9.79 9.61
N GLY A 203 -15.55 8.55 9.46
CA GLY A 203 -16.39 7.36 9.49
C GLY A 203 -16.91 6.83 8.15
N GLN A 204 -16.61 7.47 7.00
CA GLN A 204 -16.94 6.91 5.69
C GLN A 204 -15.71 6.29 5.00
N PRO A 205 -15.75 4.97 4.70
CA PRO A 205 -14.66 4.33 4.00
C PRO A 205 -14.63 4.70 2.52
N TYR A 206 -13.44 4.94 1.98
CA TYR A 206 -13.28 5.08 0.53
C TYR A 206 -13.74 3.80 -0.15
N SER A 207 -14.41 3.95 -1.30
CA SER A 207 -15.04 2.81 -1.97
C SER A 207 -14.06 1.69 -2.33
N HIS A 208 -12.77 2.01 -2.51
CA HIS A 208 -11.72 1.07 -2.85
C HIS A 208 -10.98 0.44 -1.66
N VAL A 209 -11.03 1.05 -0.47
CA VAL A 209 -10.40 0.48 0.73
C VAL A 209 -11.39 -0.47 1.38
N LYS A 210 -11.16 -1.78 1.23
CA LYS A 210 -12.01 -2.84 1.78
C LYS A 210 -11.34 -3.45 3.00
N LEU A 211 -11.62 -2.92 4.19
CA LEU A 211 -10.99 -3.36 5.44
C LEU A 211 -11.17 -4.88 5.66
N LEU A 212 -10.15 -5.51 6.22
CA LEU A 212 -10.11 -6.94 6.46
C LEU A 212 -11.17 -7.37 7.48
N ASP A 213 -11.34 -6.59 8.55
CA ASP A 213 -12.26 -6.81 9.69
C ASP A 213 -13.75 -6.78 9.33
N THR A 214 -14.11 -6.26 8.16
CA THR A 214 -15.50 -6.02 7.74
C THR A 214 -15.80 -6.57 6.34
N SER A 215 -14.81 -6.62 5.45
CA SER A 215 -15.02 -6.97 4.03
C SER A 215 -14.50 -8.35 3.65
N SER A 216 -13.59 -8.95 4.45
CA SER A 216 -13.05 -10.29 4.15
C SER A 216 -14.11 -11.37 4.34
N ARG A 217 -13.89 -12.55 3.73
CA ARG A 217 -14.74 -13.72 3.96
C ARG A 217 -14.69 -14.14 5.44
N ILE A 218 -13.49 -14.14 6.04
CA ILE A 218 -13.29 -14.46 7.46
C ILE A 218 -14.19 -13.60 8.36
N ALA A 219 -14.23 -12.29 8.11
CA ALA A 219 -15.05 -11.36 8.89
C ALA A 219 -16.55 -11.68 8.84
N ARG A 220 -17.05 -12.29 7.75
CA ARG A 220 -18.47 -12.59 7.56
C ARG A 220 -18.87 -14.01 7.91
N THR A 221 -17.95 -14.98 7.85
CA THR A 221 -18.25 -16.39 8.19
C THR A 221 -18.75 -16.54 9.63
N ILE A 222 -18.22 -15.73 10.55
CA ILE A 222 -18.55 -15.83 11.99
C ILE A 222 -19.90 -15.19 12.33
N TRP A 223 -20.43 -14.31 11.47
CA TRP A 223 -21.70 -13.63 11.70
C TRP A 223 -22.93 -14.51 11.47
N HIS A 224 -22.80 -15.62 10.72
CA HIS A 224 -23.97 -16.29 10.17
C HIS A 224 -24.42 -17.58 10.83
N ASP A 225 -23.61 -18.37 11.54
CA ASP A 225 -24.09 -19.58 12.28
C ASP A 225 -23.00 -20.31 13.10
N CYS A 226 -21.89 -19.65 13.49
CA CYS A 226 -20.77 -20.33 14.18
C CYS A 226 -20.39 -19.66 15.50
N GLY A 227 -21.36 -19.51 16.41
CA GLY A 227 -21.09 -19.21 17.83
C GLY A 227 -20.22 -20.27 18.53
N GLU A 228 -19.99 -21.40 17.87
CA GLU A 228 -19.02 -22.42 18.21
C GLU A 228 -18.23 -22.79 16.95
N ALA A 229 -17.32 -21.95 16.49
CA ALA A 229 -16.22 -22.46 15.68
C ALA A 229 -15.47 -23.46 16.56
N SER A 230 -15.67 -24.75 16.34
CA SER A 230 -15.00 -25.83 17.05
C SER A 230 -13.50 -25.54 17.04
N ARG A 231 -12.87 -25.67 18.23
CA ARG A 231 -11.40 -25.67 18.35
C ARG A 231 -10.83 -26.57 17.25
N PRO A 232 -9.63 -26.25 16.71
CA PRO A 232 -9.06 -27.05 15.65
C PRO A 232 -9.10 -28.54 16.04
N GLU A 233 -9.80 -29.35 15.22
CA GLU A 233 -9.92 -30.80 15.47
C GLU A 233 -8.55 -31.49 15.47
N ASP A 234 -7.56 -30.84 14.85
CA ASP A 234 -6.15 -31.23 14.81
C ASP A 234 -5.39 -30.71 16.04
N PRO A 235 -4.95 -31.58 16.97
CA PRO A 235 -4.22 -31.18 18.18
C PRO A 235 -2.91 -30.44 17.88
N LEU A 236 -2.23 -30.75 16.78
CA LEU A 236 -0.98 -30.10 16.41
C LEU A 236 -1.22 -28.64 16.03
N ARG A 237 -2.32 -28.35 15.31
CA ARG A 237 -2.68 -26.98 14.94
C ARG A 237 -3.10 -26.17 16.15
N THR A 238 -3.86 -26.77 17.05
CA THR A 238 -4.21 -26.16 18.34
C THR A 238 -2.95 -25.80 19.10
N ALA A 239 -1.99 -26.73 19.23
CA ALA A 239 -0.73 -26.47 19.90
C ALA A 239 0.09 -25.35 19.22
N ILE A 240 0.16 -25.33 17.88
CA ILE A 240 0.85 -24.27 17.13
C ILE A 240 0.19 -22.90 17.36
N MET A 241 -1.15 -22.86 17.32
CA MET A 241 -1.93 -21.66 17.56
C MET A 241 -1.71 -21.12 18.98
N GLU A 242 -1.89 -21.95 20.01
CA GLU A 242 -1.71 -21.59 21.41
C GLU A 242 -0.27 -21.13 21.72
N ARG A 243 0.71 -21.66 21.00
CA ARG A 243 2.12 -21.24 21.12
C ARG A 243 2.35 -19.82 20.63
N HIS A 244 1.59 -19.36 19.63
CA HIS A 244 1.83 -18.07 18.96
C HIS A 244 0.80 -16.99 19.32
N LEU A 245 -0.43 -17.38 19.63
CA LEU A 245 -1.49 -16.47 20.05
C LEU A 245 -1.51 -16.35 21.57
N PRO A 246 -1.71 -15.14 22.11
CA PRO A 246 -2.08 -14.96 23.50
C PRO A 246 -3.53 -15.34 23.75
N LYS A 247 -3.90 -15.42 25.03
CA LYS A 247 -5.31 -15.51 25.40
C LYS A 247 -5.97 -14.19 25.09
N LEU A 248 -7.10 -14.25 24.39
CA LEU A 248 -7.86 -13.08 23.94
C LEU A 248 -9.13 -12.97 24.78
N ASP A 249 -9.37 -11.78 25.32
CA ASP A 249 -10.62 -11.48 26.05
C ASP A 249 -11.78 -11.20 25.07
N ASP A 250 -11.47 -10.65 23.90
CA ASP A 250 -12.42 -10.41 22.82
C ASP A 250 -12.71 -11.71 22.08
N LYS A 251 -13.90 -12.28 22.34
CA LYS A 251 -14.36 -13.54 21.75
C LYS A 251 -14.53 -13.46 20.24
N ASP A 252 -14.92 -12.31 19.70
CA ASP A 252 -15.12 -12.15 18.26
C ASP A 252 -13.77 -12.12 17.54
N LEU A 253 -12.79 -11.42 18.12
CA LEU A 253 -11.42 -11.43 17.64
C LEU A 253 -10.80 -12.82 17.74
N ASP A 254 -11.02 -13.52 18.86
CA ASP A 254 -10.54 -14.88 19.07
C ASP A 254 -11.07 -15.83 18.00
N ALA A 255 -12.39 -15.85 17.76
CA ALA A 255 -12.99 -16.70 16.73
C ALA A 255 -12.42 -16.41 15.32
N ARG A 256 -12.22 -15.13 14.97
CA ARG A 256 -11.62 -14.73 13.68
C ARG A 256 -10.19 -15.21 13.53
N LEU A 257 -9.39 -15.07 14.59
CA LEU A 257 -8.01 -15.53 14.59
C LEU A 257 -7.93 -17.06 14.61
N GLN A 258 -8.81 -17.75 15.32
CA GLN A 258 -8.89 -19.21 15.24
C GLN A 258 -9.14 -19.67 13.79
N PHE A 259 -10.06 -19.02 13.05
CA PHE A 259 -10.27 -19.31 11.63
C PHE A 259 -8.99 -19.12 10.81
N VAL A 260 -8.28 -17.99 10.97
CA VAL A 260 -6.98 -17.74 10.31
C VAL A 260 -6.00 -18.87 10.61
N TRP A 261 -5.92 -19.30 11.86
CA TRP A 261 -4.96 -20.30 12.31
C TRP A 261 -5.35 -21.75 11.97
N GLN A 262 -6.61 -22.00 11.62
CA GLN A 262 -7.11 -23.28 11.13
C GLN A 262 -6.82 -23.55 9.65
N THR A 263 -6.55 -22.51 8.86
CA THR A 263 -6.22 -22.64 7.43
C THR A 263 -5.06 -23.62 7.18
N ARG A 264 -5.17 -24.42 6.11
CA ARG A 264 -4.28 -25.56 5.81
C ARG A 264 -3.18 -25.21 4.83
N SER A 265 -3.44 -24.24 3.97
CA SER A 265 -2.47 -23.79 2.96
C SER A 265 -2.47 -22.27 2.83
N LEU A 266 -1.44 -21.76 2.15
CA LEU A 266 -1.31 -20.33 1.90
C LEU A 266 -2.42 -19.84 0.94
N GLU A 267 -2.80 -20.67 -0.03
CA GLU A 267 -3.85 -20.40 -1.01
C GLU A 267 -5.22 -20.30 -0.34
N GLU A 268 -5.49 -21.19 0.62
CA GLU A 268 -6.71 -21.16 1.43
C GLU A 268 -6.79 -19.86 2.24
N LEU A 269 -5.69 -19.50 2.92
CA LEU A 269 -5.62 -18.24 3.67
C LEU A 269 -5.78 -17.03 2.73
N ALA A 270 -5.06 -16.99 1.61
CA ALA A 270 -5.17 -15.90 0.62
C ALA A 270 -6.61 -15.77 0.09
N THR A 271 -7.30 -16.89 -0.15
CA THR A 271 -8.70 -16.91 -0.57
C THR A 271 -9.63 -16.40 0.53
N ALA A 272 -9.37 -16.77 1.78
CA ALA A 272 -10.17 -16.33 2.92
C ALA A 272 -10.05 -14.81 3.19
N LEU A 273 -8.89 -14.21 2.91
CA LEU A 273 -8.67 -12.77 3.06
C LEU A 273 -9.37 -11.93 1.98
N ARG A 274 -9.80 -12.53 0.86
CA ARG A 274 -10.52 -11.82 -0.21
C ARG A 274 -11.90 -11.36 0.26
N THR A 275 -12.44 -10.39 -0.46
CA THR A 275 -13.84 -9.99 -0.33
C THR A 275 -14.79 -11.09 -0.82
N GLN A 276 -16.08 -10.99 -0.49
CA GLN A 276 -17.08 -11.94 -0.96
C GLN A 276 -17.13 -12.04 -2.50
N LYS A 277 -16.99 -10.90 -3.18
CA LYS A 277 -16.95 -10.81 -4.65
C LYS A 277 -15.63 -11.34 -5.25
N GLY A 278 -14.72 -11.87 -4.44
CA GLY A 278 -13.43 -12.41 -4.88
C GLY A 278 -12.34 -11.37 -5.12
N GLY A 279 -12.68 -10.08 -4.99
CA GLY A 279 -11.72 -8.97 -5.09
C GLY A 279 -10.83 -8.85 -3.85
N PRO A 280 -9.69 -8.15 -3.95
CA PRO A 280 -8.75 -7.97 -2.85
C PRO A 280 -9.34 -7.12 -1.72
N ALA A 281 -8.97 -7.46 -0.47
CA ALA A 281 -9.16 -6.58 0.68
C ALA A 281 -7.99 -5.58 0.79
N ALA A 282 -8.06 -4.68 1.78
CA ALA A 282 -7.02 -3.70 2.08
C ALA A 282 -5.69 -4.36 2.46
N PHE A 283 -5.74 -5.59 2.98
CA PHE A 283 -4.61 -6.49 3.10
C PHE A 283 -4.88 -7.79 2.34
N SER A 284 -3.90 -8.26 1.56
CA SER A 284 -3.99 -9.58 0.93
C SER A 284 -2.63 -10.25 0.78
N ILE A 285 -2.68 -11.53 0.44
CA ILE A 285 -1.52 -12.32 0.03
C ILE A 285 -1.66 -12.51 -1.48
N GLU A 286 -0.77 -11.87 -2.25
CA GLU A 286 -0.79 -11.95 -3.70
C GLU A 286 0.28 -12.89 -4.21
N TYR A 287 -0.08 -13.67 -5.22
CA TYR A 287 0.86 -14.45 -6.02
C TYR A 287 1.16 -13.61 -7.26
N PRO A 288 2.32 -12.95 -7.35
CA PRO A 288 2.74 -12.36 -8.61
C PRO A 288 2.68 -13.47 -9.66
N GLY A 289 2.15 -13.17 -10.85
CA GLY A 289 2.01 -14.16 -11.93
C GLY A 289 3.32 -14.82 -12.37
N ASN A 290 4.45 -14.38 -11.82
CA ASN A 290 5.75 -15.02 -11.93
C ASN A 290 5.99 -15.99 -10.74
N PRO A 291 6.05 -17.31 -10.97
CA PRO A 291 6.30 -18.30 -9.92
C PRO A 291 7.66 -18.13 -9.21
N VAL A 292 8.62 -17.43 -9.83
CA VAL A 292 9.95 -17.16 -9.24
C VAL A 292 9.89 -16.10 -8.14
N GLU A 293 8.96 -15.15 -8.21
CA GLU A 293 8.85 -14.08 -7.22
C GLU A 293 8.20 -14.54 -5.91
N GLY A 294 7.37 -15.59 -5.98
CA GLY A 294 6.66 -16.13 -4.84
C GLY A 294 5.65 -15.14 -4.23
N PRO A 295 4.84 -15.59 -3.27
CA PRO A 295 3.80 -14.77 -2.63
C PRO A 295 4.38 -13.50 -1.98
N THR A 296 3.57 -12.43 -1.97
CA THR A 296 3.86 -11.16 -1.30
C THR A 296 2.69 -10.73 -0.41
N PHE A 297 3.00 -9.98 0.65
CA PHE A 297 1.96 -9.31 1.44
C PHE A 297 1.69 -7.94 0.83
N GLU A 298 0.45 -7.67 0.42
CA GLU A 298 0.08 -6.39 -0.18
C GLU A 298 -0.81 -5.56 0.74
N PHE A 299 -0.47 -4.29 0.89
CA PHE A 299 -1.10 -3.27 1.72
C PHE A 299 -1.69 -2.17 0.84
N ARG A 300 -3.01 -1.97 0.92
CA ARG A 300 -3.82 -1.06 0.09
C ARG A 300 -4.64 -0.09 0.94
N TYR A 301 -4.07 0.35 2.05
CA TYR A 301 -4.75 1.28 2.96
C TYR A 301 -4.50 2.74 2.59
N ALA A 302 -3.33 3.08 2.02
CA ALA A 302 -2.92 4.47 1.86
C ALA A 302 -3.53 5.14 0.61
N LEU A 303 -4.05 6.36 0.81
CA LEU A 303 -4.04 7.36 -0.27
C LEU A 303 -2.69 8.02 -0.26
N TRP A 304 -2.33 8.53 -1.43
CA TRP A 304 -1.05 9.13 -1.65
C TRP A 304 -1.22 10.49 -2.27
N HIS A 305 -0.48 11.44 -1.73
CA HIS A 305 -0.38 12.77 -2.25
C HIS A 305 1.10 13.10 -2.50
N PRO A 306 1.54 13.25 -3.74
CA PRO A 306 2.96 13.38 -4.07
C PRO A 306 3.63 14.69 -3.59
N TYR A 307 2.91 15.65 -2.99
CA TYR A 307 3.35 17.06 -2.88
C TYR A 307 3.69 17.57 -1.49
N GLY A 308 4.84 18.25 -1.41
CA GLY A 308 5.31 19.01 -0.26
C GLY A 308 5.42 18.13 0.97
N GLU A 309 4.96 18.67 2.09
CA GLU A 309 4.92 17.97 3.38
C GLU A 309 3.86 16.85 3.44
N ALA A 310 3.03 16.68 2.40
CA ALA A 310 1.98 15.65 2.36
C ALA A 310 2.45 14.28 1.84
N ASP A 311 3.67 14.19 1.28
CA ASP A 311 4.20 12.91 0.81
C ASP A 311 4.73 12.06 1.97
N VAL A 312 3.91 11.09 2.39
CA VAL A 312 4.21 10.13 3.46
C VAL A 312 4.52 8.72 2.94
N SER A 313 4.93 8.60 1.67
CA SER A 313 5.24 7.31 1.03
C SER A 313 6.23 6.49 1.85
N ASN A 314 7.29 7.13 2.36
CA ASN A 314 8.31 6.47 3.18
C ASN A 314 7.75 5.94 4.50
N PHE A 315 6.89 6.71 5.16
CA PHE A 315 6.29 6.30 6.44
C PHE A 315 5.37 5.10 6.25
N TRP A 316 4.64 5.05 5.13
CA TRP A 316 3.79 3.93 4.80
C TRP A 316 4.59 2.65 4.48
N ILE A 317 5.65 2.76 3.67
CA ILE A 317 6.53 1.63 3.39
C ILE A 317 7.18 1.14 4.70
N GLU A 318 7.70 2.05 5.51
CA GLU A 318 8.31 1.74 6.80
C GLU A 318 7.32 0.98 7.70
N LEU A 319 6.06 1.42 7.79
CA LEU A 319 5.06 0.74 8.59
C LEU A 319 4.84 -0.71 8.12
N CYS A 320 4.71 -0.93 6.82
CA CYS A 320 4.56 -2.26 6.24
C CYS A 320 5.76 -3.16 6.55
N LEU A 321 6.98 -2.61 6.45
CA LEU A 321 8.22 -3.31 6.79
C LEU A 321 8.29 -3.65 8.29
N LYS A 322 7.92 -2.72 9.19
CA LYS A 322 7.93 -2.98 10.65
C LYS A 322 6.89 -4.00 11.09
N LEU A 323 5.74 -4.04 10.43
CA LEU A 323 4.76 -5.12 10.62
C LEU A 323 5.36 -6.47 10.21
N LEU A 324 5.99 -6.55 9.04
CA LEU A 324 6.66 -7.77 8.59
C LEU A 324 7.78 -8.19 9.54
N ARG A 325 8.65 -7.26 9.97
CA ARG A 325 9.70 -7.49 10.98
C ARG A 325 9.14 -8.10 12.26
N SER A 326 7.98 -7.62 12.70
CA SER A 326 7.35 -8.11 13.93
C SER A 326 6.92 -9.58 13.81
N THR A 327 6.60 -10.08 12.61
CA THR A 327 6.28 -11.50 12.38
C THR A 327 7.50 -12.43 12.40
N ILE A 328 8.67 -11.91 12.04
CA ILE A 328 9.91 -12.71 11.86
C ILE A 328 10.55 -13.09 13.20
N ARG A 329 10.17 -12.40 14.28
CA ARG A 329 10.62 -12.69 15.65
C ARG A 329 10.33 -14.13 16.05
N ASN A 330 11.18 -14.72 16.91
CA ASN A 330 10.86 -16.00 17.55
C ASN A 330 9.49 -15.98 18.24
N VAL A 331 8.99 -17.17 18.51
CA VAL A 331 7.63 -17.38 19.02
C VAL A 331 7.37 -16.61 20.32
N GLY A 332 8.31 -16.61 21.26
CA GLY A 332 8.17 -15.89 22.53
C GLY A 332 8.09 -14.38 22.34
N ASN A 333 8.99 -13.82 21.54
CA ASN A 333 9.03 -12.38 21.24
C ASN A 333 7.81 -11.92 20.42
N TYR A 334 7.33 -12.75 19.50
CA TYR A 334 6.12 -12.49 18.73
C TYR A 334 4.89 -12.47 19.65
N LYS A 335 4.71 -13.53 20.44
CA LYS A 335 3.57 -13.66 21.37
C LYS A 335 3.57 -12.55 22.42
N GLY A 336 4.72 -12.27 23.04
CA GLY A 336 4.85 -11.18 24.01
C GLY A 336 4.59 -9.80 23.41
N HIS A 337 4.92 -9.58 22.14
CA HIS A 337 4.55 -8.35 21.44
C HIS A 337 3.04 -8.24 21.23
N LEU A 338 2.36 -9.34 20.85
CA LEU A 338 0.90 -9.36 20.77
C LEU A 338 0.24 -9.06 22.12
N GLU A 339 0.70 -9.71 23.20
CA GLU A 339 0.20 -9.49 24.56
C GLU A 339 0.33 -8.02 24.96
N TYR A 340 1.48 -7.42 24.67
CA TYR A 340 1.72 -6.00 24.94
C TYR A 340 0.75 -5.11 24.16
N VAL A 341 0.58 -5.34 22.86
CA VAL A 341 -0.31 -4.54 21.99
C VAL A 341 -1.77 -4.69 22.41
N LEU A 342 -2.23 -5.91 22.68
CA LEU A 342 -3.62 -6.17 23.10
C LEU A 342 -3.93 -5.54 24.45
N ARG A 343 -2.99 -5.60 25.41
CA ARG A 343 -3.12 -4.90 26.70
C ARG A 343 -3.16 -3.38 26.52
N LEU A 344 -2.37 -2.83 25.60
CA LEU A 344 -2.41 -1.41 25.28
C LEU A 344 -3.78 -1.02 24.68
N ILE A 345 -4.30 -1.82 23.75
CA ILE A 345 -5.62 -1.59 23.14
C ILE A 345 -6.74 -1.66 24.18
N SER A 346 -6.70 -2.62 25.12
CA SER A 346 -7.72 -2.70 26.18
C SER A 346 -7.68 -1.50 27.14
N GLN A 347 -6.48 -0.98 27.41
CA GLN A 347 -6.29 0.23 28.20
C GLN A 347 -6.85 1.49 27.54
N PHE A 348 -6.90 1.57 26.21
CA PHE A 348 -7.49 2.73 25.52
C PHE A 348 -8.97 2.95 25.89
N SER A 349 -9.74 1.87 26.03
CA SER A 349 -11.13 1.94 26.46
C SER A 349 -11.26 2.30 27.94
N ALA A 350 -10.44 1.67 28.79
CA ALA A 350 -10.44 1.93 30.23
C ALA A 350 -10.06 3.38 30.58
N ASN A 351 -9.07 3.93 29.88
CA ASN A 351 -8.54 5.27 30.10
C ASN A 351 -9.24 6.34 29.27
N ARG A 352 -10.23 5.97 28.43
CA ARG A 352 -10.90 6.86 27.48
C ARG A 352 -9.92 7.63 26.58
N THR A 353 -8.82 6.97 26.18
CA THR A 353 -7.81 7.56 25.30
C THR A 353 -8.47 8.02 23.99
N ALA A 354 -8.18 9.26 23.56
CA ALA A 354 -8.72 9.81 22.32
C ALA A 354 -8.20 9.05 21.09
N ALA A 355 -9.04 8.87 20.07
CA ALA A 355 -8.67 8.15 18.84
C ALA A 355 -7.45 8.77 18.11
N SER A 356 -7.21 10.07 18.29
CA SER A 356 -6.03 10.78 17.77
C SER A 356 -4.72 10.35 18.42
N GLU A 357 -4.74 9.77 19.62
CA GLU A 357 -3.53 9.35 20.35
C GLU A 357 -3.29 7.84 20.25
N ARG A 358 -4.36 7.03 20.17
CA ARG A 358 -4.26 5.55 20.15
C ARG A 358 -3.33 5.01 19.06
N TRP A 359 -3.43 5.55 17.84
CA TRP A 359 -2.60 5.11 16.73
C TRP A 359 -1.12 5.50 16.92
N LYS A 360 -0.84 6.65 17.56
CA LYS A 360 0.52 7.11 17.90
C LYS A 360 1.17 6.16 18.89
N ASP A 361 0.44 5.80 19.95
CA ASP A 361 0.89 4.81 20.94
C ASP A 361 1.21 3.47 20.27
N LEU A 362 0.37 3.03 19.32
CA LEU A 362 0.59 1.83 18.53
C LEU A 362 1.85 1.92 17.64
N LEU A 363 2.11 3.07 17.01
CA LEU A 363 3.34 3.30 16.24
C LEU A 363 4.60 3.27 17.11
N VAL A 364 4.53 3.77 18.35
CA VAL A 364 5.65 3.66 19.31
C VAL A 364 5.98 2.19 19.60
N THR A 365 4.97 1.31 19.68
CA THR A 365 5.19 -0.15 19.86
C THR A 365 5.93 -0.78 18.67
N LEU A 366 5.73 -0.20 17.49
CA LEU A 366 6.43 -0.57 16.26
C LEU A 366 7.77 0.16 16.12
N ARG A 367 8.23 0.93 17.11
CA ARG A 367 9.51 1.67 17.09
C ARG A 367 9.55 2.77 16.03
N PHE A 368 8.45 3.48 15.82
CA PHE A 368 8.51 4.80 15.18
C PHE A 368 9.02 5.84 16.18
N ASN A 369 9.80 6.81 15.70
CA ASN A 369 10.22 7.93 16.51
C ASN A 369 9.12 9.00 16.57
N THR A 370 9.14 9.83 17.61
CA THR A 370 8.10 10.84 17.85
C THR A 370 8.02 11.87 16.74
N GLU A 371 9.16 12.28 16.18
CA GLU A 371 9.21 13.25 15.08
C GLU A 371 8.45 12.79 13.84
N ARG A 372 8.68 11.55 13.39
CA ARG A 372 7.95 10.95 12.25
C ARG A 372 6.46 10.80 12.54
N ILE A 373 6.10 10.42 13.76
CA ILE A 373 4.70 10.32 14.17
C ILE A 373 4.01 11.69 14.04
N LEU A 374 4.65 12.77 14.50
CA LEU A 374 4.11 14.12 14.40
C LEU A 374 3.98 14.58 12.95
N LEU A 375 4.99 14.35 12.11
CA LEU A 375 4.91 14.65 10.67
C LEU A 375 3.75 13.91 10.01
N TRP A 376 3.58 12.62 10.32
CA TRP A 376 2.49 11.83 9.75
C TRP A 376 1.12 12.29 10.28
N ASP A 377 1.01 12.67 11.56
CA ASP A 377 -0.23 13.20 12.14
C ASP A 377 -0.67 14.48 11.41
N ASN A 378 0.26 15.41 11.16
CA ASN A 378 -0.01 16.64 10.42
C ASN A 378 -0.61 16.36 9.04
N VAL A 379 -0.10 15.35 8.33
CA VAL A 379 -0.63 14.94 7.02
C VAL A 379 -2.00 14.29 7.15
N ILE A 380 -2.18 13.41 8.13
CA ILE A 380 -3.47 12.77 8.41
C ILE A 380 -4.54 13.81 8.76
N GLU A 381 -4.20 14.89 9.46
CA GLU A 381 -5.11 16.01 9.72
C GLU A 381 -5.57 16.72 8.45
N GLN A 382 -4.73 16.80 7.41
CA GLN A 382 -5.12 17.39 6.12
C GLN A 382 -6.20 16.60 5.38
N TYR A 383 -6.44 15.34 5.76
CA TYR A 383 -7.53 14.53 5.22
C TYR A 383 -8.86 14.77 5.96
N GLN A 384 -8.93 15.57 7.03
CA GLN A 384 -10.19 15.85 7.72
C GLN A 384 -11.17 16.65 6.85
N HIS A 385 -12.47 16.54 7.14
CA HIS A 385 -13.50 17.25 6.37
C HIS A 385 -13.23 18.76 6.30
N GLY A 386 -13.30 19.33 5.10
CA GLY A 386 -13.03 20.75 4.85
C GLY A 386 -11.55 21.11 4.70
N ARG A 387 -10.62 20.17 4.92
CA ARG A 387 -9.18 20.38 4.70
C ARG A 387 -8.77 20.02 3.27
N HIS A 388 -7.53 20.36 2.91
CA HIS A 388 -7.04 20.29 1.53
C HIS A 388 -7.08 18.89 0.92
N LEU A 389 -6.73 17.84 1.68
CA LEU A 389 -6.70 16.47 1.19
C LEU A 389 -8.01 15.70 1.41
N ALA A 390 -9.05 16.38 1.91
CA ALA A 390 -10.38 15.77 2.02
C ALA A 390 -10.88 15.33 0.64
N PRO A 391 -11.64 14.22 0.51
CA PRO A 391 -12.01 13.66 -0.80
C PRO A 391 -12.72 14.66 -1.73
N GLY A 392 -13.62 15.50 -1.21
CA GLY A 392 -14.30 16.52 -2.01
C GLY A 392 -13.43 17.72 -2.39
N GLN A 393 -12.27 17.89 -1.74
CA GLN A 393 -11.31 18.97 -2.01
C GLN A 393 -10.18 18.49 -2.91
N ILE A 394 -9.59 17.33 -2.62
CA ILE A 394 -8.53 16.72 -3.44
C ILE A 394 -8.99 16.51 -4.89
N ASP A 395 -10.26 16.11 -5.09
CA ASP A 395 -10.85 15.95 -6.43
C ASP A 395 -10.96 17.27 -7.22
N LYS A 396 -10.94 18.42 -6.53
CA LYS A 396 -11.04 19.77 -7.11
C LYS A 396 -9.69 20.47 -7.20
N GLN A 397 -8.65 19.90 -6.60
CA GLN A 397 -7.33 20.51 -6.68
C GLN A 397 -6.88 20.58 -8.15
N GLY A 398 -6.14 21.64 -8.47
CA GLY A 398 -5.61 21.88 -9.81
C GLY A 398 -4.65 20.79 -10.28
N PHE A 399 -4.03 21.03 -11.42
CA PHE A 399 -2.87 20.24 -11.80
C PHE A 399 -1.76 20.46 -10.77
N LEU A 400 -1.00 19.41 -10.51
CA LEU A 400 0.03 19.46 -9.50
C LEU A 400 1.30 20.04 -10.13
N GLY A 401 1.73 21.24 -9.68
CA GLY A 401 2.88 21.96 -10.26
C GLY A 401 2.69 23.48 -10.47
N ALA A 402 1.60 24.08 -9.99
CA ALA A 402 1.41 25.53 -9.92
C ALA A 402 1.77 26.08 -8.53
#